data_AF-A0A2S8GN54-F1
#
_entry.id   AF-A0A2S8GN54-F1
#
_cell.length_a   1.000
_cell.length_b   1.000
_cell.length_c   1.000
_cell.angle_alpha   90.00
_cell.angle_beta   90.00
_cell.angle_gamma   90.00
#
_symmetry.space_group_name_H-M   'P 1'
#
loop_
_entity.id
_entity.type
_entity.pdbx_description
1 polymer ?
#
loop_
_entity_poly.entity_id
_entity_poly.type
_entity_poly.pdbx_seq_one_letter_code
_entity_poly.pdbx_strand_id
1 'polypeptide(L)'
;MKPNVCFLLMGLMLAAAGLTRLDLLPTITPPPENPGGPELLAAFRESDDAAEASEDARRFAQLCAALAAAIEYDAARTQPQLRSGVQLENLRVIARDTQLSGGSYAAKYPRLGGEIKAYLDRELGVDGGALSDDRRRRWIAAYRQLARSAHYAADYLSWKS
;
A
#
# COMPACT_ATOMS: atom_id res chain seq x y z
N MET A 1 -28.43 -50.19 -52.36
CA MET A 1 -28.94 -49.54 -51.14
C MET A 1 -27.77 -49.34 -50.19
N LYS A 2 -27.43 -48.09 -49.86
CA LYS A 2 -26.24 -47.72 -49.07
C LYS A 2 -26.63 -47.60 -47.59
N PRO A 3 -26.00 -48.32 -46.65
CA PRO A 3 -26.17 -48.04 -45.23
C PRO A 3 -25.10 -47.07 -44.72
N ASN A 4 -25.59 -46.01 -44.07
CA ASN A 4 -25.12 -45.54 -42.77
C ASN A 4 -23.84 -44.70 -42.70
N VAL A 5 -23.92 -43.49 -43.26
CA VAL A 5 -23.04 -42.34 -42.95
C VAL A 5 -23.38 -41.69 -41.58
N CYS A 6 -24.43 -42.14 -40.88
CA CYS A 6 -24.92 -41.49 -39.66
C CYS A 6 -24.13 -41.75 -38.36
N PHE A 7 -23.19 -42.70 -38.32
CA PHE A 7 -22.52 -43.06 -37.05
C PHE A 7 -21.18 -42.36 -36.79
N LEU A 8 -20.67 -41.55 -37.71
CA LEU A 8 -19.34 -40.93 -37.58
C LEU A 8 -19.35 -39.53 -36.95
N LEU A 9 -20.52 -38.92 -36.75
CA LEU A 9 -20.64 -37.54 -36.24
C LEU A 9 -20.90 -37.44 -34.73
N MET A 10 -21.28 -38.52 -34.05
CA MET A 10 -21.55 -38.49 -32.59
C MET A 10 -20.32 -38.73 -31.71
N GLY A 11 -19.24 -39.32 -32.26
CA GLY A 11 -18.00 -39.56 -31.52
C GLY A 11 -17.11 -38.32 -31.36
N LEU A 12 -17.28 -37.29 -32.20
CA LEU A 12 -16.42 -36.11 -32.18
C LEU A 12 -16.87 -35.03 -31.17
N MET A 13 -18.13 -35.04 -30.73
CA MET A 13 -18.63 -34.06 -29.74
C MET A 13 -18.20 -34.36 -28.30
N LEU A 14 -17.88 -35.62 -27.96
CA LEU A 14 -17.40 -35.95 -26.60
C LEU A 14 -15.93 -35.58 -26.36
N ALA A 15 -15.13 -35.38 -27.41
CA ALA A 15 -13.74 -34.94 -27.28
C ALA A 15 -13.61 -33.41 -27.08
N ALA A 16 -14.59 -32.63 -27.53
CA ALA A 16 -14.56 -31.16 -27.43
C ALA A 16 -15.01 -30.64 -26.05
N ALA A 17 -15.75 -31.42 -25.28
CA ALA A 17 -16.20 -31.05 -23.92
C ALA A 17 -15.13 -31.29 -22.83
N GLY A 18 -14.05 -32.02 -23.14
CA GLY A 18 -12.99 -32.35 -22.18
C GLY A 18 -11.89 -31.30 -22.04
N LEU A 19 -11.70 -30.43 -23.04
CA LEU A 19 -10.60 -29.47 -23.09
C LEU A 19 -10.89 -28.13 -22.39
N THR A 20 -12.14 -27.84 -22.03
CA THR A 20 -12.50 -26.62 -21.27
C THR A 20 -12.36 -26.79 -19.76
N ARG A 21 -11.92 -27.97 -19.27
CA ARG A 21 -11.67 -28.24 -17.83
C ARG A 21 -10.20 -28.11 -17.42
N LEU A 22 -9.33 -27.59 -18.28
CA LEU A 22 -7.90 -27.42 -18.00
C LEU A 22 -7.55 -26.07 -17.33
N ASP A 23 -8.54 -25.29 -16.89
CA ASP A 23 -8.34 -24.09 -16.05
C ASP A 23 -8.51 -24.37 -14.53
N LEU A 24 -8.48 -25.64 -14.12
CA LEU A 24 -8.68 -26.07 -12.72
C LEU A 24 -7.38 -26.25 -11.93
N LEU A 25 -6.23 -25.78 -12.42
CA LEU A 25 -5.06 -25.67 -11.57
C LEU A 25 -5.22 -24.40 -10.73
N PRO A 26 -5.22 -24.49 -9.38
CA PRO A 26 -5.24 -23.29 -8.55
C PRO A 26 -4.02 -22.45 -8.92
N THR A 27 -4.26 -21.23 -9.41
CA THR A 27 -3.19 -20.24 -9.58
C THR A 27 -2.62 -19.97 -8.18
N ILE A 28 -1.43 -20.51 -7.90
CA ILE A 28 -0.69 -20.19 -6.68
C ILE A 28 -0.19 -18.76 -6.87
N THR A 29 -0.91 -17.78 -6.33
CA THR A 29 -0.46 -16.38 -6.33
C THR A 29 0.74 -16.28 -5.38
N PRO A 30 1.94 -15.87 -5.85
CA PRO A 30 3.10 -15.72 -4.97
C PRO A 30 2.83 -14.66 -3.90
N PRO A 31 3.50 -14.74 -2.73
CA PRO A 31 3.39 -13.71 -1.72
C PRO A 31 3.87 -12.35 -2.27
N PRO A 32 3.27 -11.23 -1.84
CA PRO A 32 3.75 -9.90 -2.20
C PRO A 32 5.23 -9.69 -1.83
N GLU A 33 5.96 -8.95 -2.66
CA GLU A 33 7.36 -8.63 -2.41
C GLU A 33 7.51 -7.54 -1.34
N ASN A 34 8.41 -7.74 -0.38
CA ASN A 34 8.67 -6.78 0.69
C ASN A 34 9.51 -5.59 0.14
N PRO A 35 9.02 -4.34 0.22
CA PRO A 35 9.71 -3.16 -0.33
C PRO A 35 10.85 -2.64 0.57
N GLY A 36 11.23 -3.38 1.62
CA GLY A 36 12.15 -2.94 2.66
C GLY A 36 11.43 -2.19 3.79
N GLY A 37 12.20 -1.63 4.73
CA GLY A 37 11.64 -0.96 5.91
C GLY A 37 10.89 0.35 5.57
N PRO A 38 10.01 0.83 6.46
CA PRO A 38 9.75 0.30 7.80
C PRO A 38 8.81 -0.93 7.84
N GLU A 39 8.91 -1.73 8.90
CA GLU A 39 8.15 -2.98 9.07
C GLU A 39 6.72 -2.73 9.57
N LEU A 40 5.89 -2.11 8.72
CA LEU A 40 4.51 -1.76 9.09
C LEU A 40 3.57 -2.97 9.15
N LEU A 41 3.89 -4.05 8.43
CA LEU A 41 3.09 -5.28 8.43
C LEU A 41 2.94 -5.85 9.85
N ALA A 42 4.00 -5.81 10.66
CA ALA A 42 3.96 -6.28 12.04
C ALA A 42 2.95 -5.50 12.91
N ALA A 43 2.76 -4.20 12.66
CA ALA A 43 1.80 -3.38 13.41
C ALA A 43 0.35 -3.66 12.99
N PHE A 44 0.06 -3.78 11.69
CA PHE A 44 -1.30 -4.05 11.21
C PHE A 44 -1.77 -5.47 11.54
N ARG A 45 -0.85 -6.45 11.59
CA ARG A 45 -1.15 -7.85 11.94
C ARG A 45 -1.63 -8.07 13.38
N GLU A 46 -1.50 -7.08 14.25
CA GLU A 46 -1.98 -7.20 15.64
C GLU A 46 -3.49 -7.05 15.76
N SER A 47 -4.17 -6.63 14.69
CA SER A 47 -5.63 -6.61 14.65
C SER A 47 -6.20 -8.02 14.43
N ASP A 48 -7.27 -8.33 15.16
CA ASP A 48 -8.03 -9.57 15.00
C ASP A 48 -8.84 -9.61 13.69
N ASP A 49 -9.05 -8.45 13.03
CA ASP A 49 -9.74 -8.34 11.74
C ASP A 49 -8.74 -8.04 10.62
N ALA A 50 -8.30 -9.10 9.93
CA ALA A 50 -7.32 -8.99 8.85
C ALA A 50 -7.84 -8.20 7.64
N ALA A 51 -9.15 -8.25 7.37
CA ALA A 51 -9.76 -7.53 6.25
C ALA A 51 -9.80 -6.03 6.54
N GLU A 52 -10.22 -5.65 7.75
CA GLU A 52 -10.21 -4.25 8.19
C GLU A 52 -8.77 -3.71 8.28
N ALA A 53 -7.84 -4.49 8.81
CA ALA A 53 -6.43 -4.11 8.87
C ALA A 53 -5.79 -3.92 7.49
N SER A 54 -6.17 -4.74 6.50
CA SER A 54 -5.77 -4.56 5.11
C SER A 54 -6.28 -3.24 4.54
N GLU A 55 -7.56 -2.92 4.74
CA GLU A 55 -8.16 -1.66 4.27
C GLU A 55 -7.52 -0.42 4.94
N ASP A 56 -7.25 -0.49 6.23
CA ASP A 56 -6.60 0.60 6.96
C ASP A 56 -5.14 0.79 6.53
N ALA A 57 -4.41 -0.30 6.28
CA ALA A 57 -3.07 -0.22 5.71
C ALA A 57 -3.10 0.45 4.31
N ARG A 58 -4.09 0.12 3.49
CA ARG A 58 -4.27 0.73 2.15
C ARG A 58 -4.57 2.23 2.24
N ARG A 59 -5.47 2.64 3.15
CA ARG A 59 -5.77 4.06 3.39
C ARG A 59 -4.56 4.82 3.93
N PHE A 60 -3.81 4.23 4.85
CA PHE A 60 -2.58 4.81 5.36
C PHE A 60 -1.53 4.98 4.25
N ALA A 61 -1.42 4.02 3.34
CA ALA A 61 -0.55 4.11 2.17
C ALA A 61 -0.94 5.30 1.27
N GLN A 62 -2.23 5.48 0.99
CA GLN A 62 -2.76 6.60 0.22
C GLN A 62 -2.48 7.95 0.88
N LEU A 63 -2.66 8.06 2.21
CA LEU A 63 -2.30 9.26 2.97
C LEU A 63 -0.81 9.60 2.81
N CYS A 64 0.08 8.62 2.98
CA CYS A 64 1.52 8.83 2.83
C CYS A 64 1.90 9.25 1.40
N ALA A 65 1.30 8.64 0.38
CA ALA A 65 1.50 9.01 -1.02
C ALA A 65 1.03 10.45 -1.30
N ALA A 66 -0.14 10.83 -0.77
CA ALA A 66 -0.68 12.18 -0.91
C ALA A 66 0.20 13.23 -0.23
N LEU A 67 0.75 12.95 0.95
CA LEU A 67 1.72 13.82 1.62
C LEU A 67 2.98 14.01 0.79
N ALA A 68 3.54 12.93 0.24
CA ALA A 68 4.71 13.02 -0.64
C ALA A 68 4.43 13.90 -1.87
N ALA A 69 3.26 13.70 -2.51
CA ALA A 69 2.84 14.48 -3.68
C ALA A 69 2.62 15.96 -3.33
N ALA A 70 2.05 16.27 -2.16
CA ALA A 70 1.85 17.65 -1.71
C ALA A 70 3.19 18.38 -1.49
N ILE A 71 4.19 17.70 -0.90
CA ILE A 71 5.53 18.26 -0.70
C ILE A 71 6.25 18.46 -2.04
N GLU A 72 6.13 17.50 -2.95
CA GLU A 72 6.70 17.57 -4.30
C GLU A 72 6.07 18.71 -5.12
N TYR A 73 4.75 18.87 -5.04
CA TYR A 73 4.03 19.98 -5.65
C TYR A 73 4.51 21.34 -5.09
N ASP A 74 4.64 21.48 -3.77
CA ASP A 74 5.16 22.71 -3.16
C ASP A 74 6.60 23.01 -3.59
N ALA A 75 7.43 21.97 -3.68
CA ALA A 75 8.83 22.08 -4.10
C ALA A 75 8.98 22.58 -5.56
N ALA A 76 8.03 22.25 -6.44
CA ALA A 76 8.05 22.65 -7.84
C ALA A 76 7.64 24.13 -8.07
N ARG A 77 7.15 24.83 -7.04
CA ARG A 77 6.71 26.22 -7.15
C ARG A 77 7.92 27.16 -7.23
N THR A 78 7.77 28.26 -7.98
CA THR A 78 8.76 29.36 -7.97
C THR A 78 9.01 29.92 -6.57
N GLN A 79 7.99 29.87 -5.71
CA GLN A 79 8.07 30.24 -4.30
C GLN A 79 7.41 29.16 -3.44
N PRO A 80 8.19 28.19 -2.94
CA PRO A 80 7.69 27.16 -2.03
C PRO A 80 7.16 27.76 -0.72
N GLN A 81 6.04 27.23 -0.24
CA GLN A 81 5.36 27.71 0.97
C GLN A 81 5.76 26.91 2.21
N LEU A 82 6.12 25.64 2.07
CA LEU A 82 6.63 24.82 3.18
C LEU A 82 8.10 25.18 3.39
N ARG A 83 8.45 25.97 4.38
CA ARG A 83 9.81 26.51 4.60
C ARG A 83 10.54 25.85 5.77
N SER A 84 9.87 25.07 6.61
CA SER A 84 10.47 24.41 7.78
C SER A 84 9.90 23.02 8.04
N GLY A 85 10.64 22.22 8.83
CA GLY A 85 10.17 20.93 9.32
C GLY A 85 8.90 21.03 10.17
N VAL A 86 8.74 22.12 10.93
CA VAL A 86 7.52 22.39 11.72
C VAL A 86 6.28 22.52 10.83
N GLN A 87 6.41 23.16 9.66
CA GLN A 87 5.29 23.29 8.73
C GLN A 87 4.92 21.95 8.08
N LEU A 88 5.91 21.07 7.85
CA LEU A 88 5.63 19.70 7.41
C LEU A 88 4.92 18.87 8.48
N GLU A 89 5.30 19.03 9.74
CA GLU A 89 4.62 18.37 10.84
C GLU A 89 3.17 18.86 10.97
N ASN A 90 2.93 20.17 10.86
CA ASN A 90 1.57 20.72 10.85
C ASN A 90 0.74 20.17 9.68
N LEU A 91 1.33 20.07 8.47
CA LEU A 91 0.67 19.47 7.31
C LEU A 91 0.27 18.01 7.60
N ARG A 92 1.15 17.23 8.23
CA ARG A 92 0.90 15.84 8.61
C ARG A 92 -0.25 15.71 9.60
N VAL A 93 -0.28 16.56 10.63
CA VAL A 93 -1.35 16.60 11.62
C VAL A 93 -2.69 16.94 10.95
N ILE A 94 -2.74 18.00 10.13
CA ILE A 94 -3.96 18.41 9.42
C ILE A 94 -4.45 17.31 8.47
N ALA A 95 -3.55 16.71 7.69
CA ALA A 95 -3.91 15.64 6.76
C ALA A 95 -4.49 14.42 7.47
N ARG A 96 -3.90 14.04 8.61
CA ARG A 96 -4.44 12.98 9.47
C ARG A 96 -5.83 13.35 10.01
N ASP A 97 -5.96 14.52 10.62
CA ASP A 97 -7.20 14.91 11.30
C ASP A 97 -8.38 15.04 10.31
N THR A 98 -8.11 15.51 9.08
CA THR A 98 -9.11 15.64 8.01
C THR A 98 -9.50 14.29 7.39
N GLN A 99 -8.55 13.38 7.17
CA GLN A 99 -8.84 12.07 6.57
C GLN A 99 -9.43 11.06 7.56
N LEU A 100 -9.09 11.17 8.84
CA LEU A 100 -9.52 10.21 9.87
C LEU A 100 -10.68 10.74 10.72
N SER A 101 -11.25 11.91 10.40
CA SER A 101 -12.32 12.55 11.18
C SER A 101 -12.01 12.63 12.68
N GLY A 102 -10.75 12.95 13.02
CA GLY A 102 -10.25 12.98 14.41
C GLY A 102 -9.79 11.63 14.98
N GLY A 103 -9.92 10.53 14.24
CA GLY A 103 -9.34 9.23 14.57
C GLY A 103 -7.81 9.21 14.41
N SER A 104 -7.18 8.19 15.01
CA SER A 104 -5.73 7.98 14.90
C SER A 104 -5.42 6.51 14.68
N TYR A 105 -4.74 6.18 13.58
CA TYR A 105 -4.25 4.81 13.38
C TYR A 105 -3.31 4.36 14.50
N ALA A 106 -2.58 5.28 15.15
CA ALA A 106 -1.74 4.90 16.29
C ALA A 106 -2.54 4.54 17.55
N ALA A 107 -3.80 5.00 17.68
CA ALA A 107 -4.69 4.56 18.74
C ALA A 107 -5.26 3.17 18.45
N LYS A 108 -5.56 2.89 17.17
CA LYS A 108 -6.06 1.59 16.71
C LYS A 108 -4.96 0.51 16.63
N TYR A 109 -3.75 0.90 16.23
CA TYR A 109 -2.57 0.06 16.05
C TYR A 109 -1.42 0.64 16.90
N PRO A 110 -1.31 0.25 18.19
CA PRO A 110 -0.40 0.89 19.15
C PRO A 110 1.07 0.92 18.70
N ARG A 111 1.54 -0.13 18.02
CA ARG A 111 2.91 -0.19 17.49
C ARG A 111 3.17 0.71 16.30
N LEU A 112 2.14 1.02 15.51
CA LEU A 112 2.30 1.72 14.24
C LEU A 112 2.94 3.11 14.42
N GLY A 113 2.53 3.84 15.46
CA GLY A 113 3.11 5.15 15.77
C GLY A 113 4.61 5.08 16.08
N GLY A 114 5.03 4.04 16.80
CA GLY A 114 6.43 3.80 17.15
C GLY A 114 7.29 3.46 15.93
N GLU A 115 6.81 2.57 15.06
CA GLU A 115 7.51 2.19 13.82
C GLU A 115 7.69 3.37 12.87
N ILE A 116 6.62 4.18 12.69
CA ILE A 116 6.67 5.39 11.85
C ILE A 116 7.65 6.39 12.45
N LYS A 117 7.60 6.64 13.76
CA LYS A 117 8.49 7.59 14.42
C LYS A 117 9.95 7.16 14.30
N ALA A 118 10.26 5.90 14.63
CA ALA A 118 11.62 5.37 14.54
C ALA A 118 12.18 5.47 13.12
N TYR A 119 11.35 5.21 12.11
CA TYR A 119 11.72 5.37 10.71
C TYR A 119 12.00 6.83 10.35
N LEU A 120 11.06 7.74 10.61
CA LEU A 120 11.20 9.15 10.24
C LEU A 120 12.37 9.82 10.97
N ASP A 121 12.57 9.53 12.26
CA ASP A 121 13.70 10.05 13.04
C ASP A 121 15.05 9.60 12.43
N ARG A 122 15.14 8.34 11.98
CA ARG A 122 16.35 7.82 11.31
C ARG A 122 16.58 8.48 9.94
N GLU A 123 15.54 8.59 9.12
CA GLU A 123 15.67 9.07 7.74
C GLU A 123 15.76 10.59 7.63
N LEU A 124 15.28 11.35 8.61
CA LEU A 124 15.11 12.81 8.52
C LEU A 124 15.74 13.59 9.69
N GLY A 125 16.10 12.89 10.76
CA GLY A 125 16.51 13.51 12.03
C GLY A 125 15.34 14.16 12.76
N VAL A 126 15.64 14.76 13.91
CA VAL A 126 14.65 15.39 14.81
C VAL A 126 14.60 16.93 14.73
N ASP A 127 15.45 17.53 13.89
CA ASP A 127 15.53 18.98 13.77
C ASP A 127 14.29 19.55 13.04
N GLY A 128 13.71 20.65 13.53
CA GLY A 128 12.59 21.34 12.89
C GLY A 128 12.98 22.46 11.93
N GLY A 129 14.28 22.65 11.68
CA GLY A 129 14.87 23.77 10.95
C GLY A 129 14.44 23.96 9.49
N ALA A 130 15.15 24.83 8.79
CA ALA A 130 14.83 25.21 7.42
C ALA A 130 14.74 23.99 6.48
N LEU A 131 13.80 24.08 5.54
CA LEU A 131 13.52 23.03 4.57
C LEU A 131 14.26 23.30 3.25
N SER A 132 15.53 22.89 3.19
CA SER A 132 16.31 22.89 1.95
C SER A 132 15.78 21.90 0.93
N ASP A 133 16.18 22.04 -0.34
CA ASP A 133 15.76 21.14 -1.42
C ASP A 133 16.17 19.69 -1.15
N ASP A 134 17.35 19.48 -0.57
CA ASP A 134 17.80 18.14 -0.18
C ASP A 134 16.91 17.55 0.89
N ARG A 135 16.57 18.36 1.89
CA ARG A 135 15.66 17.95 2.96
C ARG A 135 14.28 17.60 2.41
N ARG A 136 13.75 18.37 1.45
CA ARG A 136 12.48 18.04 0.77
C ARG A 136 12.55 16.70 0.08
N ARG A 137 13.61 16.43 -0.69
CA ARG A 137 13.79 15.15 -1.39
C ARG A 137 13.79 13.99 -0.41
N ARG A 138 14.47 14.12 0.73
CA ARG A 138 14.45 13.10 1.80
C ARG A 138 13.06 12.89 2.38
N TRP A 139 12.31 13.96 2.67
CA TRP A 139 10.92 13.87 3.12
C TRP A 139 10.02 13.16 2.11
N ILE A 140 10.11 13.52 0.82
CA ILE A 140 9.35 12.87 -0.26
C ILE A 140 9.70 11.38 -0.34
N ALA A 141 10.99 11.04 -0.30
CA ALA A 141 11.46 9.65 -0.34
C ALA A 141 10.94 8.84 0.86
N ALA A 142 11.02 9.41 2.07
CA ALA A 142 10.55 8.77 3.29
C ALA A 142 9.03 8.48 3.25
N TYR A 143 8.21 9.44 2.83
CA TYR A 143 6.77 9.21 2.70
C TYR A 143 6.41 8.22 1.58
N ARG A 144 7.16 8.22 0.46
CA ARG A 144 6.98 7.21 -0.58
C ARG A 144 7.34 5.81 -0.08
N GLN A 145 8.36 5.67 0.76
CA GLN A 145 8.72 4.38 1.36
C GLN A 145 7.69 3.93 2.40
N LEU A 146 7.16 4.83 3.23
CA LEU A 146 6.03 4.54 4.12
C LEU A 146 4.81 4.05 3.33
N ALA A 147 4.48 4.72 2.22
CA ALA A 147 3.39 4.31 1.35
C ALA A 147 3.60 2.91 0.76
N ARG A 148 4.81 2.60 0.26
CA ARG A 148 5.14 1.25 -0.24
C ARG A 148 5.01 0.19 0.85
N SER A 149 5.53 0.47 2.04
CA SER A 149 5.51 -0.47 3.17
C SER A 149 4.08 -0.75 3.65
N ALA A 150 3.22 0.27 3.63
CA ALA A 150 1.81 0.15 3.97
C ALA A 150 1.00 -0.58 2.88
N HIS A 151 1.30 -0.35 1.60
CA HIS A 151 0.74 -1.14 0.50
C HIS A 151 1.11 -2.61 0.61
N TYR A 152 2.39 -2.91 0.86
CA TYR A 152 2.84 -4.27 1.13
C TYR A 152 2.09 -4.92 2.29
N ALA A 153 1.87 -4.19 3.40
CA ALA A 153 1.09 -4.69 4.52
C ALA A 153 -0.36 -5.02 4.11
N ALA A 154 -1.01 -4.13 3.37
CA ALA A 154 -2.37 -4.34 2.87
C ALA A 154 -2.45 -5.58 1.97
N ASP A 155 -1.57 -5.65 0.96
CA ASP A 155 -1.57 -6.74 -0.01
C ASP A 155 -1.26 -8.08 0.66
N TYR A 156 -0.30 -8.09 1.60
CA TYR A 156 0.04 -9.30 2.35
C TYR A 156 -1.14 -9.79 3.20
N LEU A 157 -1.82 -8.90 3.93
CA LEU A 157 -2.96 -9.26 4.77
C LEU A 157 -4.10 -9.82 3.93
N SER A 158 -4.37 -9.22 2.77
CA SER A 158 -5.37 -9.72 1.83
C SER A 158 -4.99 -11.05 1.18
N TRP A 159 -3.70 -11.29 0.90
CA TRP A 159 -3.21 -12.56 0.34
C TRP A 159 -3.31 -13.74 1.32
N LYS A 160 -3.18 -13.48 2.62
CA LYS A 160 -3.25 -14.52 3.67
C LYS A 160 -4.68 -14.85 4.10
N SER A 161 -5.63 -13.95 3.86
CA SER A 161 -7.04 -14.08 4.25
C SER A 161 -7.81 -14.99 3.30
#